data_AF-A0A9J7HHD0-F1
#
_entry.id   AF-A0A9J7HHD0-F1
#
_cell.length_a   1.000
_cell.length_b   1.000
_cell.length_c   1.000
_cell.angle_alpha   90.00
_cell.angle_beta   90.00
_cell.angle_gamma   90.00
#
_symmetry.space_group_name_H-M   'P 1'
#
loop_
_entity.id
_entity.type
_entity.pdbx_description
1 polymer ?
#
loop_
_entity_poly.entity_id
_entity_poly.type
_entity_poly.pdbx_seq_one_letter_code
_entity_poly.pdbx_strand_id
1 'polypeptide(L)'
;MGTIYDIIIHQPRLMAIKMQKESEAQESDVTANLPDERTLLVNRLPRKETHATEEGMTGRILLCFSLYTNVGKVLSTKQAPGSIKCLHGIRFISMSWVILGHTYSCAEPHVDNSLQVSEALQTFTIQAISNASVSVDSFFFLSGLLMSYLLIKQMEKNREKGKSVPYGMVYFHRYWRLTPTYMFVLMLWMWVLPYMFSGPFWPQAPNGLDPSCQDNWWTNLLYINNVVNLERECMGWTWYLPNDMQFFVIGVPLVYILYRWQILGIALQLVLLLASFITTAVLSWHYDMKAPLG
;
A
#
# COMPACT_ATOMS: atom_id res chain seq x y z
N MET A 1 24.30 9.38 0.72
CA MET A 1 23.88 10.27 1.81
C MET A 1 23.23 9.42 2.91
N GLY A 2 24.02 8.91 3.85
CA GLY A 2 23.49 8.29 5.07
C GLY A 2 23.15 9.38 6.09
N THR A 3 22.24 9.12 7.01
CA THR A 3 22.01 10.04 8.14
C THR A 3 23.29 10.14 8.99
N ILE A 4 23.45 11.21 9.78
CA ILE A 4 24.60 11.38 10.70
C ILE A 4 24.74 10.14 11.62
N TYR A 5 23.62 9.55 12.03
CA TYR A 5 23.58 8.31 12.81
C TYR A 5 24.16 7.11 12.05
N ASP A 6 23.88 6.98 10.74
CA ASP A 6 24.39 5.88 9.91
C ASP A 6 25.91 5.91 9.82
N ILE A 7 26.47 7.10 9.62
CA ILE A 7 27.91 7.28 9.38
C ILE A 7 28.69 7.16 10.69
N ILE A 8 28.20 7.75 11.78
CA ILE A 8 28.94 7.86 13.04
C ILE A 8 28.77 6.61 13.91
N ILE A 9 27.60 6.00 13.92
CA ILE A 9 27.26 4.96 14.90
C ILE A 9 26.97 3.61 14.23
N HIS A 10 26.15 3.60 13.18
CA HIS A 10 25.68 2.34 12.61
C HIS A 10 26.75 1.60 11.79
N GLN A 11 27.46 2.29 10.89
CA GLN A 11 28.47 1.67 10.02
C GLN A 11 29.68 1.10 10.78
N PRO A 12 30.32 1.82 11.72
CA PRO A 12 31.44 1.26 12.50
C PRO A 12 31.02 0.01 13.27
N ARG A 13 29.80 -0.02 13.81
CA ARG A 13 29.25 -1.18 14.52
C ARG A 13 28.97 -2.36 13.58
N LEU A 14 28.40 -2.12 12.41
CA LEU A 14 28.17 -3.18 11.42
C LEU A 14 29.48 -3.78 10.90
N MET A 15 30.50 -2.95 10.66
CA MET A 15 31.83 -3.43 10.27
C MET A 15 32.48 -4.25 11.38
N ALA A 16 32.42 -3.81 12.64
CA ALA A 16 32.95 -4.57 13.78
C ALA A 16 32.26 -5.95 13.93
N ILE A 17 30.93 -6.02 13.77
CA ILE A 17 30.19 -7.29 13.81
C ILE A 17 30.57 -8.20 12.63
N LYS A 18 30.77 -7.64 11.44
CA LYS A 18 31.16 -8.42 10.26
C LYS A 18 32.58 -8.98 10.40
N MET A 19 33.52 -8.17 10.88
CA MET A 19 34.90 -8.59 11.17
C MET A 19 34.94 -9.69 12.24
N GLN A 20 34.09 -9.60 13.27
CA GLN A 20 34.00 -10.63 14.29
C GLN A 20 33.45 -11.95 13.73
N LYS A 21 32.43 -11.90 12.87
CA LYS A 21 31.90 -13.09 12.18
C LYS A 21 32.89 -13.72 11.19
N GLU A 22 33.66 -12.90 10.48
CA GLU A 22 34.70 -13.38 9.57
C GLU A 22 35.85 -14.05 10.34
N SER A 23 36.23 -13.49 11.50
CA SER A 23 37.20 -14.12 12.41
C SER A 23 36.69 -15.46 12.95
N GLU A 24 35.44 -15.54 13.40
CA GLU A 24 34.83 -16.78 13.91
C GLU A 24 34.66 -17.86 12.81
N ALA A 25 34.33 -17.45 11.57
CA ALA A 25 34.24 -18.36 10.44
C ALA A 25 35.62 -18.91 10.02
N GLN A 26 36.65 -18.06 10.06
CA GLN A 26 38.02 -18.45 9.74
C GLN A 26 38.63 -19.36 10.81
N GLU A 27 38.29 -19.16 12.08
CA GLU A 27 38.70 -20.05 13.17
C GLU A 27 38.05 -21.45 13.04
N SER A 28 36.78 -21.50 12.59
CA SER A 28 36.08 -22.78 12.36
C SER A 28 36.65 -23.60 11.20
N ASP A 29 37.13 -22.95 10.13
CA ASP A 29 37.71 -23.59 8.94
C ASP A 29 39.14 -24.12 9.20
N VAL A 30 39.89 -23.46 10.10
CA VAL A 30 41.21 -23.94 10.55
C VAL A 30 41.09 -25.20 11.41
N THR A 31 40.05 -25.32 12.25
CA THR A 31 39.78 -26.54 13.04
C THR A 31 39.27 -27.73 12.23
N ALA A 32 38.79 -27.54 11.00
CA ALA A 32 38.30 -28.62 10.14
C ALA A 32 39.43 -29.44 9.46
N ASN A 33 40.68 -28.96 9.52
CA ASN A 33 41.83 -29.57 8.85
C ASN A 33 42.78 -30.37 9.77
N LEU A 34 42.40 -30.65 11.02
CA LEU A 34 43.13 -31.61 11.87
C LEU A 34 42.41 -32.98 11.90
N PRO A 35 43.13 -34.09 11.68
CA PRO A 35 42.53 -35.42 11.69
C PRO A 35 42.03 -35.84 13.08
N ASP A 36 40.85 -36.42 13.05
CA ASP A 36 39.92 -36.87 14.09
C ASP A 36 40.51 -37.76 15.19
N GLU A 37 40.38 -37.35 16.48
CA GLU A 37 40.36 -38.30 17.62
C GLU A 37 39.67 -37.80 18.91
N ARG A 38 38.73 -36.84 18.86
CA ARG A 38 37.88 -36.47 20.03
C ARG A 38 36.47 -36.01 19.64
N THR A 39 35.74 -36.86 18.93
CA THR A 39 34.40 -36.62 18.41
C THR A 39 33.27 -36.81 19.44
N LEU A 40 33.40 -36.30 20.69
CA LEU A 40 32.32 -36.47 21.70
C LEU A 40 31.98 -35.28 22.62
N LEU A 41 32.42 -34.04 22.36
CA LEU A 41 32.00 -32.87 23.18
C LEU A 41 31.71 -31.56 22.42
N VAL A 42 31.34 -31.60 21.13
CA VAL A 42 31.09 -30.37 20.34
C VAL A 42 29.62 -30.16 19.95
N ASN A 43 28.68 -31.00 20.41
CA ASN A 43 27.26 -30.86 20.07
C ASN A 43 26.38 -30.13 21.10
N ARG A 44 26.93 -29.12 21.81
CA ARG A 44 26.09 -28.22 22.61
C ARG A 44 26.67 -26.84 22.90
N LEU A 45 27.31 -26.18 21.94
CA LEU A 45 27.42 -24.73 22.03
C LEU A 45 26.09 -24.14 21.53
N PRO A 46 25.33 -23.43 22.38
CA PRO A 46 24.15 -22.73 21.91
C PRO A 46 24.62 -21.75 20.84
N ARG A 47 23.99 -21.78 19.66
CA ARG A 47 24.09 -20.70 18.68
C ARG A 47 23.79 -19.42 19.43
N LYS A 48 24.83 -18.67 19.81
CA LYS A 48 24.69 -17.35 20.41
C LYS A 48 24.14 -16.49 19.28
N GLU A 49 22.81 -16.39 19.21
CA GLU A 49 22.17 -15.29 18.50
C GLU A 49 22.89 -14.05 19.01
N THR A 50 23.68 -13.44 18.14
CA THR A 50 24.38 -12.20 18.45
C THR A 50 23.26 -11.22 18.74
N HIS A 51 22.94 -11.02 20.02
CA HIS A 51 22.08 -9.95 20.47
C HIS A 51 22.72 -8.68 19.94
N ALA A 52 22.19 -8.17 18.83
CA ALA A 52 22.35 -6.77 18.49
C ALA A 52 22.02 -6.02 19.77
N THR A 53 23.02 -5.33 20.34
CA THR A 53 22.85 -4.50 21.52
C THR A 53 21.59 -3.66 21.29
N GLU A 54 20.57 -3.82 22.14
CA GLU A 54 19.28 -3.18 21.95
C GLU A 54 19.52 -1.68 21.78
N GLU A 55 19.26 -1.16 20.58
CA GLU A 55 19.33 0.27 20.35
C GLU A 55 18.33 0.94 21.27
N GLY A 56 18.77 1.96 22.02
CA GLY A 56 17.86 2.79 22.80
C GLY A 56 16.74 3.35 21.91
N MET A 57 15.61 3.71 22.50
CA MET A 57 14.41 4.17 21.77
C MET A 57 14.73 5.25 20.72
N THR A 58 15.60 6.20 21.05
CA THR A 58 16.06 7.26 20.13
C THR A 58 16.87 6.71 18.96
N GLY A 59 17.75 5.74 19.19
CA GLY A 59 18.53 5.08 18.13
C GLY A 59 17.61 4.36 17.14
N ARG A 60 16.59 3.65 17.64
CA ARG A 60 15.60 2.97 16.80
C ARG A 60 14.78 3.95 15.96
N ILE A 61 14.41 5.10 16.53
CA ILE A 61 13.70 6.16 15.80
C ILE A 61 14.59 6.74 14.71
N LEU A 62 15.85 7.06 15.02
CA LEU A 62 16.80 7.60 14.03
C LEU A 62 17.07 6.59 12.91
N LEU A 63 17.15 5.29 13.24
CA LEU A 63 17.30 4.22 12.26
C LEU A 63 16.08 4.11 11.33
N CYS A 64 14.86 4.46 11.80
CA CYS A 64 13.68 4.52 10.93
C CYS A 64 13.81 5.57 9.81
N PHE A 65 14.64 6.60 9.99
CA PHE A 65 14.91 7.64 8.97
C PHE A 65 16.24 7.41 8.21
N SER A 66 16.94 6.32 8.50
CA SER A 66 18.17 5.94 7.80
C SER A 66 17.89 5.62 6.33
N LEU A 67 18.27 6.53 5.44
CA LEU A 67 18.15 6.30 3.99
C LEU A 67 18.96 5.06 3.56
N TYR A 68 20.17 4.88 4.10
CA TYR A 68 21.03 3.76 3.70
C TYR A 68 20.39 2.40 4.05
N THR A 69 19.93 2.24 5.28
CA THR A 69 19.32 1.01 5.76
C THR A 69 17.97 0.75 5.08
N ASN A 70 17.15 1.79 4.92
CA ASN A 70 15.83 1.65 4.32
C ASN A 70 15.91 1.39 2.81
N VAL A 71 16.81 2.04 2.07
CA VAL A 71 16.99 1.77 0.63
C VAL A 71 17.47 0.35 0.40
N GLY A 72 18.43 -0.15 1.20
CA GLY A 72 18.86 -1.55 1.13
C GLY A 72 17.73 -2.55 1.40
N LYS A 73 16.78 -2.21 2.30
CA LYS A 73 15.57 -3.00 2.55
C LYS A 73 14.57 -2.91 1.39
N VAL A 74 14.34 -1.72 0.84
CA VAL A 74 13.40 -1.47 -0.27
C VAL A 74 13.86 -2.16 -1.56
N LEU A 75 15.15 -2.13 -1.85
CA LEU A 75 15.75 -2.80 -3.01
C LEU A 75 15.98 -4.30 -2.78
N SER A 76 15.70 -4.81 -1.59
CA SER A 76 15.84 -6.24 -1.31
C SER A 76 14.75 -7.04 -2.02
N THR A 77 15.15 -8.03 -2.82
CA THR A 77 14.25 -8.99 -3.45
C THR A 77 13.95 -10.20 -2.58
N LYS A 78 14.43 -10.20 -1.32
CA LYS A 78 14.18 -11.28 -0.37
C LYS A 78 12.69 -11.31 0.00
N GLN A 79 12.06 -12.46 -0.22
CA GLN A 79 10.65 -12.65 0.07
C GLN A 79 10.45 -13.35 1.41
N ALA A 80 9.45 -12.92 2.18
CA ALA A 80 9.09 -13.58 3.43
C ALA A 80 8.50 -14.98 3.15
N PRO A 81 8.78 -15.97 4.01
CA PRO A 81 8.16 -17.29 3.91
C PRO A 81 6.63 -17.16 4.00
N GLY A 82 5.92 -17.76 3.04
CA GLY A 82 4.45 -17.68 2.94
C GLY A 82 3.91 -16.50 2.13
N SER A 83 4.75 -15.74 1.44
CA SER A 83 4.29 -14.72 0.48
C SER A 83 3.75 -15.35 -0.81
N ILE A 84 2.62 -14.83 -1.31
CA ILE A 84 1.98 -15.29 -2.54
C ILE A 84 2.55 -14.49 -3.72
N LYS A 85 3.48 -15.11 -4.47
CA LYS A 85 4.28 -14.43 -5.51
C LYS A 85 3.43 -13.78 -6.61
N CYS A 86 2.35 -14.43 -7.04
CA CYS A 86 1.49 -13.88 -8.10
C CYS A 86 0.82 -12.56 -7.70
N LEU A 87 0.54 -12.33 -6.41
CA LEU A 87 -0.04 -11.07 -5.95
C LEU A 87 0.91 -9.89 -6.14
N HIS A 88 2.22 -10.11 -6.07
CA HIS A 88 3.21 -9.07 -6.36
C HIS A 88 3.21 -8.68 -7.84
N GLY A 89 3.07 -9.67 -8.74
CA GLY A 89 2.96 -9.42 -10.19
C GLY A 89 1.70 -8.64 -10.54
N ILE A 90 0.54 -9.04 -9.99
CA ILE A 90 -0.73 -8.32 -10.17
C ILE A 90 -0.59 -6.87 -9.72
N ARG A 91 -0.05 -6.62 -8.52
CA ARG A 91 0.18 -5.24 -8.03
C ARG A 91 1.04 -4.43 -8.98
N PHE A 92 2.14 -5.00 -9.48
CA PHE A 92 3.03 -4.29 -10.38
C PHE A 92 2.33 -3.87 -11.68
N ILE A 93 1.60 -4.81 -12.31
CA ILE A 93 0.85 -4.54 -13.55
C ILE A 93 -0.24 -3.51 -13.30
N SER A 94 -1.05 -3.68 -12.25
CA SER A 94 -2.11 -2.73 -11.90
C SER A 94 -1.56 -1.34 -11.58
N MET A 95 -0.45 -1.23 -10.82
CA MET A 95 0.19 0.07 -10.52
C MET A 95 0.67 0.74 -11.80
N SER A 96 1.30 -0.01 -12.69
CA SER A 96 1.81 0.51 -13.96
C SER A 96 0.67 1.02 -14.84
N TRP A 97 -0.45 0.30 -14.85
CA TRP A 97 -1.64 0.69 -15.61
C TRP A 97 -2.31 1.95 -15.06
N VAL A 98 -2.47 2.07 -13.72
CA VAL A 98 -2.97 3.30 -13.07
C VAL A 98 -2.07 4.50 -13.40
N ILE A 99 -0.75 4.34 -13.31
CA ILE A 99 0.21 5.42 -13.59
C ILE A 99 0.09 5.87 -15.05
N LEU A 100 -0.02 4.93 -15.98
CA LEU A 100 -0.23 5.23 -17.39
C LEU A 100 -1.54 6.01 -17.60
N GLY A 101 -2.65 5.54 -17.04
CA GLY A 101 -3.95 6.23 -17.12
C GLY A 101 -3.88 7.66 -16.62
N HIS A 102 -3.38 7.88 -15.39
CA HIS A 102 -3.27 9.24 -14.83
C HIS A 102 -2.33 10.14 -15.62
N THR A 103 -1.26 9.59 -16.21
CA THR A 103 -0.36 10.39 -17.06
C THR A 103 -1.12 10.98 -18.25
N TYR A 104 -1.96 10.18 -18.91
CA TYR A 104 -2.79 10.66 -20.02
C TYR A 104 -3.93 11.57 -19.55
N SER A 105 -4.63 11.22 -18.46
CA SER A 105 -5.71 12.06 -17.93
C SER A 105 -5.23 13.44 -17.48
N CYS A 106 -4.03 13.55 -16.90
CA CYS A 106 -3.46 14.84 -16.52
C CYS A 106 -2.95 15.65 -17.72
N ALA A 107 -2.66 15.00 -18.86
CA ALA A 107 -2.19 15.67 -20.07
C ALA A 107 -3.34 16.11 -21.00
N GLU A 108 -4.51 15.46 -20.92
CA GLU A 108 -5.67 15.69 -21.80
C GLU A 108 -6.14 17.16 -21.85
N PRO A 109 -6.21 17.93 -20.75
CA PRO A 109 -6.59 19.34 -20.79
C PRO A 109 -5.58 20.27 -21.49
N HIS A 110 -4.41 19.75 -21.88
CA HIS A 110 -3.28 20.51 -22.38
C HIS A 110 -2.89 20.14 -23.82
N VAL A 111 -3.79 19.50 -24.55
CA VAL A 111 -3.58 19.12 -25.95
C VAL A 111 -3.89 20.27 -26.91
N ASP A 112 -3.10 20.40 -27.98
CA ASP A 112 -3.31 21.43 -29.00
C ASP A 112 -4.52 21.15 -29.90
N ASN A 113 -4.92 19.87 -30.02
CA ASN A 113 -6.03 19.46 -30.87
C ASN A 113 -6.91 18.39 -30.19
N SER A 114 -8.03 18.83 -29.62
CA SER A 114 -9.00 17.94 -28.95
C SER A 114 -9.69 16.96 -29.93
N LEU A 115 -9.76 17.28 -31.23
CA LEU A 115 -10.36 16.36 -32.22
C LEU A 115 -9.52 15.09 -32.38
N GLN A 116 -8.19 15.24 -32.40
CA GLN A 116 -7.27 14.09 -32.45
C GLN A 116 -7.40 13.21 -31.21
N VAL A 117 -7.65 13.79 -30.04
CA VAL A 117 -7.92 13.01 -28.82
C VAL A 117 -9.22 12.22 -28.96
N SER A 118 -10.28 12.85 -29.45
CA SER A 118 -11.56 12.17 -29.66
C SER A 118 -11.45 10.99 -30.65
N GLU A 119 -10.68 11.15 -31.73
CA GLU A 119 -10.41 10.06 -32.68
C GLU A 119 -9.54 8.97 -32.05
N ALA A 120 -8.51 9.35 -31.30
CA ALA A 120 -7.62 8.40 -30.62
C ALA A 120 -8.38 7.58 -29.56
N LEU A 121 -9.34 8.16 -28.84
CA LEU A 121 -10.17 7.47 -27.85
C LEU A 121 -11.00 6.32 -28.45
N GLN A 122 -11.26 6.32 -29.77
CA GLN A 122 -11.92 5.21 -30.46
C GLN A 122 -10.99 4.01 -30.71
N THR A 123 -9.68 4.20 -30.58
CA THR A 123 -8.71 3.12 -30.80
C THR A 123 -8.66 2.20 -29.59
N PHE A 124 -8.74 0.88 -29.82
CA PHE A 124 -8.74 -0.14 -28.78
C PHE A 124 -7.59 0.01 -27.75
N THR A 125 -6.38 0.34 -28.21
CA THR A 125 -5.22 0.54 -27.33
C THR A 125 -5.39 1.72 -26.38
N ILE A 126 -5.99 2.81 -26.85
CA ILE A 126 -6.27 4.00 -26.04
C ILE A 126 -7.47 3.74 -25.13
N GLN A 127 -8.45 2.94 -25.54
CA GLN A 127 -9.54 2.50 -24.67
C GLN A 127 -9.03 1.76 -23.43
N ALA A 128 -7.97 0.95 -23.56
CA ALA A 128 -7.35 0.32 -22.41
C ALA A 128 -6.75 1.35 -21.44
N ILE A 129 -6.22 2.46 -21.94
CA ILE A 129 -5.65 3.56 -21.12
C ILE A 129 -6.76 4.41 -20.51
N SER A 130 -7.81 4.75 -21.28
CA SER A 130 -8.92 5.58 -20.78
C SER A 130 -9.73 4.85 -19.71
N ASN A 131 -9.84 3.53 -19.79
CA ASN A 131 -10.47 2.68 -18.76
C ASN A 131 -9.49 2.22 -17.67
N ALA A 132 -8.39 2.93 -17.44
CA ALA A 132 -7.42 2.56 -16.40
C ALA A 132 -8.00 2.52 -14.99
N SER A 133 -9.16 3.14 -14.72
CA SER A 133 -9.88 3.01 -13.45
C SER A 133 -10.23 1.57 -13.10
N VAL A 134 -10.48 0.70 -14.09
CA VAL A 134 -10.77 -0.74 -13.90
C VAL A 134 -9.57 -1.47 -13.27
N SER A 135 -8.36 -0.98 -13.48
CA SER A 135 -7.17 -1.55 -12.84
C SER A 135 -7.22 -1.44 -11.30
N VAL A 136 -7.97 -0.45 -10.78
CA VAL A 136 -8.15 -0.23 -9.35
C VAL A 136 -8.90 -1.39 -8.67
N ASP A 137 -9.78 -2.07 -9.41
CA ASP A 137 -10.52 -3.23 -8.92
C ASP A 137 -9.58 -4.37 -8.46
N SER A 138 -8.41 -4.48 -9.09
CA SER A 138 -7.38 -5.42 -8.65
C SER A 138 -6.87 -5.10 -7.25
N PHE A 139 -6.70 -3.82 -6.90
CA PHE A 139 -6.31 -3.42 -5.55
C PHE A 139 -7.43 -3.67 -4.54
N PHE A 140 -8.67 -3.37 -4.88
CA PHE A 140 -9.82 -3.67 -4.01
C PHE A 140 -9.95 -5.18 -3.76
N PHE A 141 -9.81 -6.00 -4.79
CA PHE A 141 -9.82 -7.45 -4.66
C PHE A 141 -8.69 -7.95 -3.75
N LEU A 142 -7.45 -7.49 -3.98
CA LEU A 142 -6.30 -7.88 -3.16
C LEU A 142 -6.44 -7.43 -1.70
N SER A 143 -6.97 -6.22 -1.48
CA SER A 143 -7.24 -5.65 -0.16
C SER A 143 -8.27 -6.51 0.59
N GLY A 144 -9.40 -6.82 -0.06
CA GLY A 144 -10.44 -7.69 0.45
C GLY A 144 -9.91 -9.10 0.75
N LEU A 145 -9.25 -9.76 -0.20
CA LEU A 145 -8.71 -11.11 -0.04
C LEU A 145 -7.77 -11.20 1.17
N LEU A 146 -6.81 -10.29 1.27
CA LEU A 146 -5.82 -10.29 2.35
C LEU A 146 -6.47 -9.99 3.70
N MET A 147 -7.40 -9.02 3.73
CA MET A 147 -8.17 -8.68 4.92
C MET A 147 -8.97 -9.89 5.44
N SER A 148 -9.71 -10.57 4.56
CA SER A 148 -10.49 -11.76 4.92
C SER A 148 -9.59 -12.87 5.46
N TYR A 149 -8.50 -13.19 4.75
CA TYR A 149 -7.58 -14.25 5.13
C TYR A 149 -6.94 -14.00 6.50
N LEU A 150 -6.42 -12.79 6.73
CA LEU A 150 -5.78 -12.43 7.99
C LEU A 150 -6.78 -12.38 9.14
N LEU A 151 -7.98 -11.85 8.91
CA LEU A 151 -9.02 -11.75 9.94
C LEU A 151 -9.53 -13.13 10.37
N ILE A 152 -9.79 -14.04 9.41
CA ILE A 152 -10.19 -15.42 9.72
C ILE A 152 -9.09 -16.13 10.53
N LYS A 153 -7.84 -16.05 10.08
CA LYS A 153 -6.70 -16.62 10.80
C LYS A 153 -6.55 -16.06 12.22
N GLN A 154 -6.80 -14.77 12.40
CA GLN A 154 -6.77 -14.12 13.71
C GLN A 154 -7.94 -14.57 14.59
N MET A 155 -9.14 -14.74 14.02
CA MET A 155 -10.31 -15.26 14.73
C MET A 155 -10.08 -16.69 15.22
N GLU A 156 -9.53 -17.58 14.38
CA GLU A 156 -9.21 -18.96 14.75
C GLU A 156 -8.19 -19.01 15.89
N LYS A 157 -7.07 -18.28 15.74
CA LYS A 157 -6.02 -18.21 16.77
C LYS A 157 -6.52 -17.66 18.11
N ASN A 158 -7.42 -16.68 18.07
CA ASN A 158 -7.99 -16.10 19.28
C ASN A 158 -9.06 -17.01 19.90
N ARG A 159 -9.83 -17.74 19.08
CA ARG A 159 -10.78 -18.76 19.52
C ARG A 159 -10.09 -19.90 20.27
N GLU A 160 -8.94 -20.37 19.79
CA GLU A 160 -8.10 -21.36 20.51
C GLU A 160 -7.65 -20.86 21.89
N LYS A 161 -7.48 -19.54 22.04
CA LYS A 161 -7.07 -18.88 23.28
C LYS A 161 -8.24 -18.42 24.15
N GLY A 162 -9.49 -18.67 23.74
CA GLY A 162 -10.69 -18.18 24.42
C GLY A 162 -10.83 -16.64 24.44
N LYS A 163 -10.16 -15.93 23.52
CA LYS A 163 -10.20 -14.47 23.42
C LYS A 163 -10.99 -14.03 22.18
N SER A 164 -11.60 -12.84 22.24
CA SER A 164 -12.18 -12.19 21.06
C SER A 164 -11.13 -11.41 20.27
N VAL A 165 -11.41 -11.11 19.01
CA VAL A 165 -10.58 -10.21 18.20
C VAL A 165 -10.84 -8.76 18.65
N PRO A 166 -9.79 -7.97 18.93
CA PRO A 166 -9.97 -6.55 19.23
C PRO A 166 -10.23 -5.77 17.92
N TYR A 167 -11.49 -5.75 17.47
CA TYR A 167 -11.88 -5.12 16.21
C TYR A 167 -11.50 -3.63 16.13
N GLY A 168 -11.65 -2.88 17.22
CA GLY A 168 -11.21 -1.47 17.27
C GLY A 168 -9.72 -1.28 16.95
N MET A 169 -8.88 -2.20 17.41
CA MET A 169 -7.44 -2.17 17.12
C MET A 169 -7.14 -2.51 15.67
N VAL A 170 -7.95 -3.38 15.04
CA VAL A 170 -7.84 -3.71 13.61
C VAL A 170 -8.09 -2.48 12.74
N TYR A 171 -9.16 -1.72 13.04
CA TYR A 171 -9.45 -0.45 12.34
C TYR A 171 -8.36 0.60 12.60
N PHE A 172 -7.97 0.78 13.85
CA PHE A 172 -6.95 1.75 14.23
C PHE A 172 -5.61 1.47 13.55
N HIS A 173 -5.14 0.22 13.54
CA HIS A 173 -3.90 -0.15 12.87
C HIS A 173 -3.92 0.16 11.37
N ARG A 174 -5.06 -0.05 10.70
CA ARG A 174 -5.15 0.24 9.27
C ARG A 174 -5.16 1.74 9.01
N TYR A 175 -5.95 2.50 9.78
CA TYR A 175 -5.97 3.96 9.70
C TYR A 175 -4.57 4.54 9.93
N TRP A 176 -3.94 4.17 11.05
CA TRP A 176 -2.59 4.63 11.39
C TRP A 176 -1.52 4.22 10.37
N ARG A 177 -1.71 3.12 9.64
CA ARG A 177 -0.79 2.71 8.59
C ARG A 177 -0.91 3.56 7.32
N LEU A 178 -2.11 3.99 6.94
CA LEU A 178 -2.36 4.70 5.67
C LEU A 178 -2.32 6.22 5.82
N THR A 179 -2.92 6.74 6.89
CA THR A 179 -3.10 8.18 7.11
C THR A 179 -1.81 8.98 7.14
N PRO A 180 -0.68 8.54 7.76
CA PRO A 180 0.53 9.35 7.81
C PRO A 180 1.11 9.65 6.43
N THR A 181 1.17 8.65 5.55
CA THR A 181 1.62 8.83 4.18
C THR A 181 0.66 9.71 3.40
N TYR A 182 -0.65 9.51 3.61
CA TYR A 182 -1.65 10.31 2.91
C TYR A 182 -1.62 11.79 3.32
N MET A 183 -1.49 12.05 4.63
CA MET A 183 -1.34 13.39 5.20
C MET A 183 -0.05 14.06 4.71
N PHE A 184 1.05 13.32 4.58
CA PHE A 184 2.29 13.86 4.02
C PHE A 184 2.12 14.32 2.57
N VAL A 185 1.48 13.49 1.73
CA VAL A 185 1.20 13.85 0.32
C VAL A 185 0.23 15.03 0.24
N LEU A 186 -0.83 15.04 1.04
CA LEU A 186 -1.77 16.16 1.15
C LEU A 186 -1.04 17.45 1.54
N MET A 187 -0.11 17.36 2.51
CA MET A 187 0.67 18.51 2.95
C MET A 187 1.56 19.07 1.85
N LEU A 188 2.25 18.19 1.11
CA LEU A 188 3.06 18.59 -0.03
C LEU A 188 2.19 19.26 -1.11
N TRP A 189 1.04 18.66 -1.43
CA TRP A 189 0.11 19.17 -2.43
C TRP A 189 -0.39 20.58 -2.09
N MET A 190 -0.77 20.80 -0.84
CA MET A 190 -1.40 22.05 -0.40
C MET A 190 -0.42 23.18 -0.11
N TRP A 191 0.70 22.87 0.55
CA TRP A 191 1.55 23.91 1.15
C TRP A 191 2.94 24.00 0.53
N VAL A 192 3.36 23.03 -0.30
CA VAL A 192 4.71 23.03 -0.87
C VAL A 192 4.67 23.22 -2.39
N LEU A 193 3.91 22.40 -3.11
CA LEU A 193 3.86 22.43 -4.57
C LEU A 193 3.47 23.81 -5.17
N PRO A 194 2.50 24.55 -4.60
CA PRO A 194 2.15 25.89 -5.10
C PRO A 194 3.30 26.89 -5.16
N TYR A 195 4.30 26.74 -4.28
CA TYR A 195 5.46 27.63 -4.20
C TYR A 195 6.69 27.09 -4.94
N MET A 196 6.68 25.82 -5.32
CA MET A 196 7.80 25.18 -6.02
C MET A 196 7.74 25.34 -7.53
N PHE A 197 6.52 25.46 -8.09
CA PHE A 197 6.31 25.44 -9.53
C PHE A 197 5.49 26.65 -9.99
N SER A 198 5.82 27.14 -11.18
CA SER A 198 5.10 28.21 -11.87
C SER A 198 5.03 27.86 -13.36
N GLY A 199 3.86 27.96 -13.96
CA GLY A 199 3.70 27.69 -15.39
C GLY A 199 2.29 27.98 -15.87
N PRO A 200 2.08 28.08 -17.20
CA PRO A 200 0.78 28.41 -17.79
C PRO A 200 -0.31 27.38 -17.44
N PHE A 201 0.08 26.14 -17.18
CA PHE A 201 -0.82 25.04 -16.80
C PHE A 201 -0.95 24.85 -15.28
N TRP A 202 -0.18 25.61 -14.48
CA TRP A 202 -0.27 25.53 -13.02
C TRP A 202 -1.47 26.33 -12.50
N PRO A 203 -2.18 25.88 -11.45
CA PRO A 203 -3.32 26.61 -10.90
C PRO A 203 -2.95 28.06 -10.55
N GLN A 204 -3.60 29.03 -11.19
CA GLN A 204 -3.38 30.46 -11.00
C GLN A 204 -4.26 31.05 -9.88
N ALA A 205 -4.66 30.23 -8.91
CA ALA A 205 -5.50 30.68 -7.82
C ALA A 205 -4.81 31.81 -7.03
N PRO A 206 -5.55 32.76 -6.43
CA PRO A 206 -4.96 33.93 -5.76
C PRO A 206 -3.93 33.60 -4.67
N ASN A 207 -4.03 32.40 -4.08
CA ASN A 207 -3.13 31.90 -3.03
C ASN A 207 -2.24 30.72 -3.50
N GLY A 208 -2.26 30.39 -4.80
CA GLY A 208 -1.60 29.20 -5.37
C GLY A 208 -2.25 27.86 -4.99
N LEU A 209 -3.25 27.86 -4.09
CA LEU A 209 -3.98 26.67 -3.65
C LEU A 209 -5.17 26.35 -4.57
N ASP A 210 -5.38 25.07 -4.86
CA ASP A 210 -6.59 24.58 -5.50
C ASP A 210 -7.82 25.01 -4.66
N PRO A 211 -8.77 25.79 -5.22
CA PRO A 211 -9.98 26.22 -4.53
C PRO A 211 -10.80 25.05 -3.96
N SER A 212 -10.78 23.89 -4.62
CA SER A 212 -11.48 22.68 -4.17
C SER A 212 -10.86 22.13 -2.89
N CYS A 213 -9.55 22.27 -2.73
CA CYS A 213 -8.85 21.78 -1.56
C CYS A 213 -8.89 22.74 -0.37
N GLN A 214 -9.06 24.04 -0.58
CA GLN A 214 -9.08 25.01 0.52
C GLN A 214 -10.17 24.70 1.55
N ASP A 215 -11.36 24.31 1.09
CA ASP A 215 -12.51 24.04 1.95
C ASP A 215 -12.68 22.55 2.29
N ASN A 216 -12.18 21.64 1.44
CA ASN A 216 -12.46 20.20 1.55
C ASN A 216 -11.26 19.31 1.94
N TRP A 217 -10.07 19.85 2.22
CA TRP A 217 -8.89 19.02 2.55
C TRP A 217 -9.12 18.03 3.70
N TRP A 218 -9.95 18.38 4.69
CA TRP A 218 -10.23 17.55 5.86
C TRP A 218 -11.03 16.28 5.49
N THR A 219 -11.81 16.32 4.41
CA THR A 219 -12.60 15.17 3.93
C THR A 219 -11.71 14.00 3.50
N ASN A 220 -10.50 14.30 3.01
CA ASN A 220 -9.49 13.30 2.68
C ASN A 220 -8.96 12.56 3.92
N LEU A 221 -8.73 13.27 5.03
CA LEU A 221 -8.25 12.64 6.27
C LEU A 221 -9.29 11.72 6.93
N LEU A 222 -10.57 12.02 6.70
CA LEU A 222 -11.69 11.21 7.16
C LEU A 222 -12.11 10.13 6.15
N TYR A 223 -11.50 10.08 4.96
CA TYR A 223 -11.86 9.13 3.90
C TYR A 223 -13.34 9.24 3.45
N ILE A 224 -13.85 10.46 3.35
CA ILE A 224 -15.24 10.77 2.96
C ILE A 224 -15.33 11.79 1.81
N ASN A 225 -14.22 12.06 1.11
CA ASN A 225 -14.18 12.99 -0.01
C ASN A 225 -15.13 12.58 -1.16
N ASN A 226 -15.39 11.28 -1.30
CA ASN A 226 -16.32 10.71 -2.28
C ASN A 226 -17.81 10.86 -1.94
N VAL A 227 -18.17 11.27 -0.72
CA VAL A 227 -19.57 11.39 -0.26
C VAL A 227 -19.97 12.84 -0.04
N VAL A 228 -19.08 13.67 0.51
CA VAL A 228 -19.44 15.01 0.97
C VAL A 228 -19.56 16.00 -0.19
N ASN A 229 -18.55 16.07 -1.07
CA ASN A 229 -18.47 17.05 -2.16
C ASN A 229 -17.81 16.41 -3.38
N LEU A 230 -18.55 15.56 -4.10
CA LEU A 230 -18.02 14.83 -5.26
C LEU A 230 -17.50 15.78 -6.35
N GLU A 231 -18.17 16.91 -6.57
CA GLU A 231 -17.77 17.89 -7.60
C GLU A 231 -16.56 18.76 -7.20
N ARG A 232 -16.24 18.83 -5.90
CA ARG A 232 -15.16 19.66 -5.36
C ARG A 232 -14.23 18.85 -4.47
N GLU A 233 -13.90 17.64 -4.90
CA GLU A 233 -12.97 16.80 -4.15
C GLU A 233 -11.54 17.33 -4.29
N CYS A 234 -10.77 17.18 -3.21
CA CYS A 234 -9.37 17.56 -3.20
C CYS A 234 -8.50 16.36 -3.54
N MET A 235 -7.56 16.51 -4.48
CA MET A 235 -6.71 15.42 -5.01
C MET A 235 -7.54 14.27 -5.61
N GLY A 236 -8.33 14.54 -6.66
CA GLY A 236 -9.25 13.56 -7.25
C GLY A 236 -8.61 12.23 -7.66
N TRP A 237 -7.32 12.19 -8.04
CA TRP A 237 -6.62 10.92 -8.31
C TRP A 237 -6.50 9.98 -7.10
N THR A 238 -6.84 10.44 -5.90
CA THR A 238 -6.84 9.64 -4.66
C THR A 238 -8.21 9.05 -4.33
N TRP A 239 -9.22 9.19 -5.19
CA TRP A 239 -10.60 8.70 -5.02
C TRP A 239 -10.71 7.22 -4.58
N TYR A 240 -9.72 6.38 -4.90
CA TYR A 240 -9.76 4.97 -4.51
C TYR A 240 -9.43 4.74 -3.03
N LEU A 241 -8.71 5.66 -2.37
CA LEU A 241 -8.38 5.57 -0.94
C LEU A 241 -9.62 5.58 -0.04
N PRO A 242 -10.59 6.51 -0.17
CA PRO A 242 -11.81 6.47 0.62
C PRO A 242 -12.62 5.21 0.37
N ASN A 243 -12.71 4.74 -0.88
CA ASN A 243 -13.38 3.48 -1.21
C ASN A 243 -12.72 2.29 -0.50
N ASP A 244 -11.38 2.18 -0.52
CA ASP A 244 -10.65 1.11 0.17
C ASP A 244 -10.84 1.14 1.69
N MET A 245 -10.97 2.33 2.29
CA MET A 245 -11.28 2.48 3.72
C MET A 245 -12.71 2.06 4.04
N GLN A 246 -13.68 2.52 3.25
CA GLN A 246 -15.10 2.19 3.41
C GLN A 246 -15.36 0.69 3.22
N PHE A 247 -14.78 0.08 2.18
CA PHE A 247 -14.88 -1.36 1.93
C PHE A 247 -14.27 -2.20 3.05
N PHE A 248 -13.26 -1.70 3.76
CA PHE A 248 -12.73 -2.39 4.93
C PHE A 248 -13.63 -2.27 6.15
N VAL A 249 -14.19 -1.08 6.38
CA VAL A 249 -15.17 -0.85 7.45
C VAL A 249 -16.39 -1.75 7.28
N ILE A 250 -16.86 -1.94 6.04
CA ILE A 250 -17.96 -2.85 5.71
C ILE A 250 -17.49 -4.31 5.64
N GLY A 251 -16.28 -4.56 5.16
CA GLY A 251 -15.75 -5.90 4.93
C GLY A 251 -15.49 -6.70 6.21
N VAL A 252 -14.98 -6.05 7.26
CA VAL A 252 -14.72 -6.69 8.56
C VAL A 252 -16.00 -7.33 9.17
N PRO A 253 -17.15 -6.62 9.30
CA PRO A 253 -18.37 -7.25 9.80
C PRO A 253 -18.93 -8.31 8.84
N LEU A 254 -18.80 -8.13 7.52
CA LEU A 254 -19.21 -9.16 6.55
C LEU A 254 -18.43 -10.47 6.74
N VAL A 255 -17.11 -10.38 6.93
CA VAL A 255 -16.26 -11.55 7.21
C VAL A 255 -16.57 -12.16 8.57
N TYR A 256 -16.88 -11.35 9.58
CA TYR A 256 -17.33 -11.85 10.88
C TYR A 256 -18.63 -12.65 10.79
N ILE A 257 -19.63 -12.12 10.07
CA ILE A 257 -20.91 -12.81 9.83
C ILE A 257 -20.66 -14.12 9.07
N LEU A 258 -19.81 -14.09 8.03
CA LEU A 258 -19.43 -15.29 7.28
C LEU A 258 -18.78 -16.35 8.19
N TYR A 259 -17.91 -15.94 9.10
CA TYR A 259 -17.25 -16.86 10.02
C TYR A 259 -18.22 -17.47 11.04
N ARG A 260 -19.16 -16.67 11.57
CA ARG A 260 -20.09 -17.12 12.62
C ARG A 260 -21.32 -17.87 12.08
N TRP A 261 -21.82 -17.44 10.92
CA TRP A 261 -23.04 -17.91 10.26
C TRP A 261 -22.81 -18.02 8.75
N GLN A 262 -22.15 -19.09 8.32
CA GLN A 262 -21.70 -19.28 6.94
C GLN A 262 -22.80 -19.06 5.89
N ILE A 263 -23.98 -19.65 6.08
CA ILE A 263 -25.10 -19.54 5.12
C ILE A 263 -25.58 -18.08 5.02
N LEU A 264 -25.75 -17.40 6.16
CA LEU A 264 -26.18 -16.00 6.19
C LEU A 264 -25.12 -15.09 5.56
N GLY A 265 -23.84 -15.32 5.83
CA GLY A 265 -22.74 -14.55 5.25
C GLY A 265 -22.64 -14.72 3.74
N ILE A 266 -22.79 -15.95 3.23
CA ILE A 266 -22.81 -16.21 1.78
C ILE A 266 -24.03 -15.54 1.14
N ALA A 267 -25.22 -15.69 1.73
CA ALA A 267 -26.44 -15.07 1.23
C ALA A 267 -26.30 -13.54 1.16
N LEU A 268 -25.78 -12.91 2.22
CA LEU A 268 -25.58 -11.46 2.26
C LEU A 268 -24.60 -10.97 1.18
N GLN A 269 -23.49 -11.69 0.96
CA GLN A 269 -22.54 -11.35 -0.10
C GLN A 269 -23.13 -11.53 -1.50
N LEU A 270 -23.91 -12.58 -1.73
CA LEU A 270 -24.62 -12.79 -2.99
C LEU A 270 -25.64 -11.68 -3.25
N VAL A 271 -26.39 -11.24 -2.23
CA VAL A 271 -27.31 -10.11 -2.36
C VAL A 271 -26.57 -8.83 -2.71
N LEU A 272 -25.44 -8.54 -2.05
CA LEU A 272 -24.63 -7.36 -2.37
C LEU A 272 -24.08 -7.41 -3.81
N LEU A 273 -23.63 -8.57 -4.26
CA LEU A 273 -23.14 -8.77 -5.62
C LEU A 273 -24.26 -8.56 -6.66
N LEU A 274 -25.44 -9.15 -6.42
CA LEU A 274 -26.60 -8.97 -7.28
C LEU A 274 -27.06 -7.50 -7.29
N ALA A 275 -27.11 -6.86 -6.13
CA ALA A 275 -27.45 -5.44 -6.03
C ALA A 275 -26.47 -4.57 -6.82
N SER A 276 -25.17 -4.87 -6.78
CA SER A 276 -24.18 -4.18 -7.60
C SER A 276 -24.46 -4.34 -9.10
N PHE A 277 -24.67 -5.57 -9.57
CA PHE A 277 -24.96 -5.81 -10.99
C PHE A 277 -26.26 -5.15 -11.45
N ILE A 278 -27.32 -5.25 -10.66
CA ILE A 278 -28.62 -4.64 -10.96
C ILE A 278 -28.48 -3.12 -11.00
N THR A 279 -27.79 -2.51 -10.03
CA THR A 279 -27.61 -1.05 -9.99
C THR A 279 -26.84 -0.57 -11.22
N THR A 280 -25.75 -1.24 -11.60
CA THR A 280 -25.01 -0.92 -12.82
C THR A 280 -25.89 -1.05 -14.06
N ALA A 281 -26.64 -2.15 -14.19
CA ALA A 281 -27.53 -2.37 -15.34
C ALA A 281 -28.64 -1.30 -15.44
N VAL A 282 -29.25 -0.95 -14.30
CA VAL A 282 -30.29 0.08 -14.22
C VAL A 282 -29.73 1.45 -14.57
N LEU A 283 -28.55 1.81 -14.07
CA LEU A 283 -27.90 3.09 -14.39
C LEU A 283 -27.53 3.15 -15.87
N SER A 284 -26.95 2.09 -16.44
CA SER A 284 -26.63 2.02 -17.86
C SER A 284 -27.86 2.19 -18.74
N TRP A 285 -28.99 1.58 -18.34
CA TRP A 285 -30.26 1.73 -19.05
C TRP A 285 -30.87 3.14 -18.87
N HIS A 286 -30.84 3.70 -17.67
CA HIS A 286 -31.43 5.01 -17.37
C HIS A 286 -30.72 6.16 -18.08
N TYR A 287 -29.39 6.09 -18.18
CA TYR A 287 -28.56 7.14 -18.81
C TYR A 287 -28.31 6.90 -20.30
N ASP A 288 -28.97 5.93 -20.94
CA ASP A 288 -28.77 5.54 -22.34
C ASP A 288 -27.27 5.44 -22.70
N MET A 289 -26.47 4.85 -21.80
CA MET A 289 -25.04 4.68 -22.04
C MET A 289 -24.86 3.66 -23.16
N LYS A 290 -24.75 4.14 -24.39
CA LYS A 290 -24.45 3.30 -25.55
C LYS A 290 -23.09 2.65 -25.32
N ALA A 291 -23.06 1.32 -25.29
CA ALA A 291 -21.80 0.61 -25.49
C ALA A 291 -21.19 1.13 -26.80
N PRO A 292 -19.88 1.44 -26.86
CA PRO A 292 -19.20 1.77 -28.09
C PRO A 292 -19.09 0.47 -28.92
N LEU A 293 -20.22 0.00 -29.42
CA LEU A 293 -20.28 -0.97 -30.49
C LEU A 293 -20.10 -0.16 -31.76
N GLY A 294 -18.96 -0.38 -32.42
CA GLY A 294 -18.67 0.18 -33.73
C GLY A 294 -19.68 -0.23 -34.80
#